data_AF-A0A3G3GZ20-F1
#
_entry.id   AF-A0A3G3GZ20-F1
#
_cell.length_a   1.000
_cell.length_b   1.000
_cell.length_c   1.000
_cell.angle_alpha   90.00
_cell.angle_beta   90.00
_cell.angle_gamma   90.00
#
_symmetry.space_group_name_H-M   'P 1'
#
loop_
_entity.id
_entity.type
_entity.pdbx_description
1 polymer ?
#
loop_
_entity_poly.entity_id
_entity_poly.type
_entity_poly.pdbx_seq_one_letter_code
_entity_poly.pdbx_strand_id
1 'polypeptide(L)'
;MPKKKPYVRKTLPELERLWQEAALVRPKEAPLGESGEIPQRLQNFMLYLQRQQPLKRPEDMYCFIMYDIENNKVRRLMAKYLLQKGCVRVQKSVFFGRFHRKLQREVLDVLRKMQECYENEDTILVLPVGEDMLNSLTCIGKLFELELMTAHKHTLFF
;
A
#
# COMPACT_ATOMS: atom_id res chain seq x y z
N MET A 1 16.63 17.32 -19.90
CA MET A 1 15.59 16.37 -19.43
C MET A 1 15.83 15.01 -20.07
N PRO A 2 16.10 13.94 -19.29
CA PRO A 2 16.32 12.61 -19.86
C PRO A 2 15.00 12.08 -20.43
N LYS A 3 15.03 11.67 -21.72
CA LYS A 3 13.88 11.12 -22.43
C LYS A 3 13.51 9.77 -21.81
N LYS A 4 12.27 9.64 -21.29
CA LYS A 4 11.74 8.35 -20.81
C LYS A 4 11.83 7.34 -21.95
N LYS A 5 12.58 6.25 -21.75
CA LYS A 5 12.69 5.16 -22.73
C LYS A 5 11.28 4.64 -23.05
N PRO A 6 10.94 4.43 -24.34
CA PRO A 6 9.63 3.90 -24.71
C PRO A 6 9.43 2.54 -24.07
N TYR A 7 8.28 2.33 -23.44
CA TYR A 7 7.92 1.06 -22.82
C TYR A 7 7.67 0.02 -23.92
N VAL A 8 8.64 -0.85 -24.16
CA VAL A 8 8.51 -1.96 -25.12
C VAL A 8 7.70 -3.07 -24.44
N ARG A 9 6.56 -3.41 -25.02
CA ARG A 9 5.69 -4.49 -24.53
C ARG A 9 6.33 -5.82 -24.91
N LYS A 10 6.88 -6.53 -23.92
CA LYS A 10 7.50 -7.86 -24.10
C LYS A 10 6.44 -8.92 -24.42
N THR A 11 6.82 -9.93 -25.19
CA THR A 11 5.95 -11.07 -25.50
C THR A 11 5.83 -12.03 -24.30
N LEU A 12 4.78 -12.87 -24.26
CA LEU A 12 4.57 -13.83 -23.17
C LEU A 12 5.76 -14.80 -22.99
N PRO A 13 6.36 -15.38 -24.05
CA PRO A 13 7.54 -16.25 -23.91
C PRO A 13 8.77 -15.52 -23.34
N GLU A 14 8.95 -14.25 -23.69
CA GLU A 14 10.03 -13.43 -23.14
C GLU A 14 9.79 -13.09 -21.67
N LEU A 15 8.53 -12.87 -21.27
CA LEU A 15 8.18 -12.68 -19.86
C LEU A 15 8.42 -13.96 -19.06
N GLU A 16 7.97 -15.11 -19.54
CA GLU A 16 8.20 -16.41 -18.89
C GLU A 16 9.69 -16.68 -18.69
N ARG A 17 10.52 -16.42 -19.71
CA ARG A 17 11.98 -16.52 -19.59
C ARG A 17 12.55 -15.59 -18.51
N LEU A 18 12.11 -14.33 -18.46
CA LEU A 18 12.55 -13.37 -17.45
C LEU A 18 12.08 -13.73 -16.03
N TRP A 19 10.89 -14.34 -15.89
CA TRP A 19 10.39 -14.83 -14.61
C TRP A 19 11.20 -16.04 -14.12
N GLN A 20 11.55 -16.97 -15.02
CA GLN A 20 12.43 -18.11 -14.70
C GLN A 20 13.83 -17.62 -14.32
N GLU A 21 14.38 -16.64 -15.04
CA GLU A 21 15.65 -16.00 -14.70
C GLU A 21 15.57 -15.26 -13.35
N ALA A 22 14.48 -14.54 -13.05
CA ALA A 22 14.30 -13.80 -11.79
C ALA A 22 14.03 -14.71 -10.58
N ALA A 23 13.31 -15.83 -10.76
CA ALA A 23 13.00 -16.78 -9.69
C ALA A 23 14.24 -17.55 -9.19
N LEU A 24 15.28 -17.65 -10.03
CA LEU A 24 16.52 -18.37 -9.72
C LEU A 24 17.63 -17.45 -9.18
N VAL A 25 17.50 -16.13 -9.35
CA VAL A 25 18.49 -15.15 -8.89
C VAL A 25 18.15 -14.75 -7.46
N ARG A 26 19.01 -15.12 -6.50
CA ARG A 26 19.03 -14.43 -5.20
C ARG A 26 19.19 -12.94 -5.50
N PRO A 27 18.32 -12.06 -4.97
CA PRO A 27 18.46 -10.63 -5.25
C PRO A 27 19.88 -10.23 -4.86
N LYS A 28 20.68 -9.80 -5.84
CA LYS A 28 21.89 -9.05 -5.54
C LYS A 28 21.42 -7.85 -4.74
N GLU A 29 21.97 -7.64 -3.55
CA GLU A 29 21.80 -6.38 -2.82
C GLU A 29 22.03 -5.25 -3.82
N ALA A 30 20.94 -4.59 -4.22
CA ALA A 30 21.03 -3.51 -5.17
C ALA A 30 21.76 -2.39 -4.44
N PRO A 31 22.87 -1.87 -4.97
CA PRO A 31 23.52 -0.73 -4.34
C PRO A 31 22.49 0.40 -4.22
N LEU A 32 22.34 0.97 -3.01
CA LEU A 32 21.56 2.18 -2.76
C LEU A 32 22.14 3.30 -3.62
N GLY A 33 21.65 3.45 -4.85
CA GLY A 33 22.37 4.27 -5.80
C GLY A 33 21.76 4.26 -7.18
N GLU A 34 20.49 4.64 -7.28
CA GLU A 34 19.98 5.50 -8.37
C GLU A 34 18.59 5.95 -7.92
N SER A 35 18.43 7.26 -7.75
CA SER A 35 17.20 7.89 -7.27
C SER A 35 16.07 7.70 -8.29
N GLY A 36 15.47 6.52 -8.29
CA GLY A 36 14.13 6.33 -8.78
C GLY A 36 13.20 7.22 -7.97
N GLU A 37 12.52 8.16 -8.64
CA GLU A 37 11.50 8.97 -7.97
C GLU A 37 10.48 8.02 -7.34
N ILE A 38 10.46 7.99 -6.00
CA ILE A 38 9.46 7.25 -5.23
C ILE A 38 8.09 7.75 -5.69
N PRO A 39 7.16 6.87 -6.09
CA PRO A 39 5.82 7.30 -6.45
C PRO A 39 5.22 8.19 -5.36
N GLN A 40 4.68 9.35 -5.72
CA GLN A 40 4.16 10.33 -4.75
C GLN A 40 3.20 9.71 -3.71
N ARG A 41 2.42 8.71 -4.11
CA ARG A 41 1.52 7.96 -3.22
C ARG A 41 2.26 7.20 -2.13
N LEU A 42 3.38 6.58 -2.48
CA LEU A 42 4.24 5.88 -1.54
C LEU A 42 4.92 6.88 -0.60
N GLN A 43 5.42 8.01 -1.13
CA GLN A 43 5.96 9.08 -0.29
C GLN A 43 4.91 9.63 0.70
N ASN A 44 3.68 9.87 0.24
CA ASN A 44 2.59 10.32 1.11
C ASN A 44 2.25 9.30 2.20
N PHE A 45 2.29 8.01 1.87
CA PHE A 45 2.10 6.93 2.82
C PHE A 45 3.23 6.87 3.87
N MET A 46 4.48 7.08 3.46
CA MET A 46 5.62 7.17 4.38
C MET A 46 5.51 8.34 5.35
N LEU A 47 5.22 9.52 4.81
CA LEU A 47 5.00 10.73 5.61
C LEU A 47 3.82 10.54 6.58
N TYR A 48 2.78 9.84 6.14
CA TYR A 48 1.65 9.50 7.01
C TYR A 48 2.12 8.63 8.18
N LEU A 49 2.82 7.52 7.94
CA LEU A 49 3.31 6.64 9.02
C LEU A 49 4.18 7.39 10.02
N GLN A 50 5.15 8.18 9.55
CA GLN A 50 6.04 8.96 10.40
C GLN A 50 5.29 9.97 11.30
N ARG A 51 4.26 10.63 10.78
CA ARG A 51 3.46 11.62 11.53
C ARG A 51 2.57 10.99 12.60
N GLN A 52 2.18 9.72 12.47
CA GLN A 52 1.23 9.08 13.38
C GLN A 52 1.91 8.42 14.59
N GLN A 53 3.24 8.22 14.58
CA GLN A 53 3.97 7.54 15.65
C GLN A 53 3.87 8.18 17.06
N PRO A 54 3.84 9.52 17.24
CA PRO A 54 3.76 10.10 18.59
C PRO A 54 2.33 10.14 19.19
N LEU A 55 1.29 9.74 18.45
CA LEU A 55 -0.13 9.93 18.84
C LEU A 55 -0.96 8.64 18.83
N LYS A 56 -0.31 7.48 18.88
CA LYS A 56 -1.03 6.20 18.85
C LYS A 56 -1.64 5.89 20.20
N ARG A 57 -2.97 5.75 20.24
CA ARG A 57 -3.69 5.21 21.39
C ARG A 57 -3.68 3.67 21.31
N PRO A 58 -3.75 2.94 22.43
CA PRO A 58 -3.72 1.46 22.44
C PRO A 58 -4.82 0.81 21.57
N GLU A 59 -5.93 1.50 21.47
CA GLU A 59 -7.17 1.21 20.74
C GLU A 59 -7.12 1.51 19.23
N ASP A 60 -6.04 2.11 18.75
CA ASP A 60 -5.84 2.40 17.33
C ASP A 60 -5.16 1.22 16.65
N MET A 61 -5.65 0.89 15.47
CA MET A 61 -5.09 -0.15 14.63
C MET A 61 -4.82 0.36 13.23
N TYR A 62 -3.81 -0.23 12.61
CA TYR A 62 -3.52 -0.02 11.21
C TYR A 62 -4.25 -1.06 10.37
N CYS A 63 -4.68 -0.65 9.19
CA CYS A 63 -5.42 -1.53 8.31
C CYS A 63 -5.16 -1.21 6.84
N PHE A 64 -4.97 -2.26 6.06
CA PHE A 64 -5.06 -2.21 4.61
C PHE A 64 -6.48 -2.50 4.16
N ILE A 65 -7.01 -1.63 3.30
CA ILE A 65 -8.28 -1.84 2.60
C ILE A 65 -7.96 -1.99 1.12
N MET A 66 -8.18 -3.19 0.62
CA MET A 66 -7.96 -3.57 -0.77
C MET A 66 -9.30 -3.91 -1.39
N TYR A 67 -9.48 -3.62 -2.66
CA TYR A 67 -10.69 -4.02 -3.35
C TYR A 67 -10.40 -4.41 -4.79
N ASP A 68 -11.22 -5.29 -5.34
CA ASP A 68 -11.36 -5.49 -6.76
C ASP A 68 -12.79 -5.13 -7.14
N ILE A 69 -12.95 -3.97 -7.78
CA ILE A 69 -14.25 -3.39 -8.13
C ILE A 69 -14.21 -3.02 -9.60
N GLU A 70 -15.01 -3.71 -10.41
CA GLU A 70 -15.08 -3.48 -11.85
C GLU A 70 -15.73 -2.13 -12.16
N ASN A 71 -16.84 -1.83 -11.48
CA ASN A 71 -17.64 -0.64 -11.75
C ASN A 71 -16.88 0.67 -11.41
N ASN A 72 -16.58 1.45 -12.44
CA ASN A 72 -15.83 2.70 -12.34
C ASN A 72 -16.52 3.77 -11.45
N LYS A 73 -17.85 3.77 -11.36
CA LYS A 73 -18.59 4.73 -10.51
C LYS A 73 -18.45 4.33 -9.04
N VAL A 74 -18.75 3.07 -8.71
CA VAL A 74 -18.61 2.52 -7.36
C VAL A 74 -17.18 2.69 -6.86
N ARG A 75 -16.18 2.31 -7.67
CA ARG A 75 -14.77 2.45 -7.31
C ARG A 75 -14.35 3.89 -6.99
N ARG A 76 -14.92 4.88 -7.69
CA ARG A 76 -14.65 6.31 -7.41
C ARG A 76 -15.31 6.77 -6.11
N LEU A 77 -16.54 6.33 -5.84
CA LEU A 77 -17.24 6.62 -4.58
C LEU A 77 -16.50 6.01 -3.39
N MET A 78 -16.10 4.75 -3.51
CA MET A 78 -15.29 4.03 -2.51
C MET A 78 -13.99 4.78 -2.20
N ALA A 79 -13.23 5.13 -3.26
CA ALA A 79 -11.98 5.86 -3.10
C ALA A 79 -12.20 7.23 -2.42
N LYS A 80 -13.26 7.96 -2.78
CA LYS A 80 -13.58 9.26 -2.16
C LYS A 80 -13.92 9.11 -0.68
N TYR A 81 -14.75 8.12 -0.34
CA TYR A 81 -15.14 7.82 1.03
C TYR A 81 -13.92 7.49 1.90
N LEU A 82 -13.04 6.59 1.44
CA LEU A 82 -11.85 6.19 2.20
C LEU A 82 -10.88 7.36 2.41
N LEU A 83 -10.68 8.21 1.40
CA LEU A 83 -9.87 9.43 1.55
C LEU A 83 -10.48 10.40 2.57
N GLN A 84 -11.80 10.58 2.57
CA GLN A 84 -12.50 11.44 3.54
C GLN A 84 -12.39 10.91 4.98
N LYS A 85 -12.33 9.59 5.15
CA LYS A 85 -12.10 8.94 6.45
C LYS A 85 -10.64 8.99 6.92
N GLY A 86 -9.76 9.67 6.19
CA GLY A 86 -8.36 9.84 6.55
C GLY A 86 -7.44 8.71 6.09
N CYS A 87 -7.92 7.83 5.21
CA CYS A 87 -7.06 6.81 4.61
C CYS A 87 -6.11 7.44 3.59
N VAL A 88 -4.92 6.89 3.47
CA VAL A 88 -3.97 7.20 2.41
C VAL A 88 -4.09 6.16 1.32
N ARG A 89 -4.15 6.63 0.07
CA ARG A 89 -4.18 5.76 -1.09
C ARG A 89 -2.75 5.35 -1.48
N VAL A 90 -2.40 4.09 -1.25
CA VAL A 90 -1.08 3.51 -1.55
C VAL A 90 -1.00 3.08 -3.01
N GLN A 91 -2.01 2.37 -3.51
CA GLN A 91 -2.12 1.96 -4.92
C GLN A 91 -3.51 2.26 -5.50
N LYS A 92 -3.76 1.90 -6.76
CA LYS A 92 -5.06 2.17 -7.43
C LYS A 92 -6.23 1.55 -6.64
N SER A 93 -6.06 0.36 -6.11
CA SER A 93 -7.11 -0.34 -5.37
C SER A 93 -6.67 -0.77 -3.98
N VAL A 94 -5.70 -0.05 -3.39
CA VAL A 94 -5.15 -0.32 -2.06
C VAL A 94 -5.06 0.98 -1.27
N PHE A 95 -5.66 0.97 -0.09
CA PHE A 95 -5.68 2.06 0.86
C PHE A 95 -5.11 1.59 2.18
N PHE A 96 -4.53 2.53 2.91
CA PHE A 96 -4.00 2.31 4.25
C PHE A 96 -4.60 3.35 5.19
N GLY A 97 -5.05 2.92 6.36
CA GLY A 97 -5.64 3.80 7.36
C GLY A 97 -5.18 3.45 8.76
N ARG A 98 -5.22 4.46 9.64
CA ARG A 98 -5.21 4.27 11.09
C ARG A 98 -6.62 4.51 11.58
N PHE A 99 -7.21 3.51 12.22
CA PHE A 99 -8.56 3.61 12.73
C PHE A 99 -8.59 3.32 14.22
N HIS A 100 -9.34 4.14 14.95
CA HIS A 100 -9.83 3.73 16.26
C HIS A 100 -10.86 2.60 16.09
N ARG A 101 -10.91 1.65 17.02
CA ARG A 101 -11.81 0.47 16.95
C ARG A 101 -13.27 0.80 16.59
N LYS A 102 -13.81 1.92 17.08
CA LYS A 102 -15.18 2.37 16.73
C LYS A 102 -15.30 2.80 15.27
N LEU A 103 -14.34 3.60 14.78
CA LEU A 103 -14.30 4.07 13.40
C LEU A 103 -14.10 2.92 12.42
N GLN A 104 -13.32 1.90 12.80
CA GLN A 104 -13.15 0.69 11.99
C GLN A 104 -14.49 -0.03 11.75
N ARG A 105 -15.31 -0.22 12.80
CA ARG A 105 -16.63 -0.86 12.65
C ARG A 105 -17.53 -0.05 11.73
N GLU A 106 -17.57 1.27 11.90
CA GLU A 106 -18.34 2.16 11.03
C GLU A 106 -17.91 2.02 9.57
N VAL A 107 -16.60 2.02 9.30
CA VAL A 107 -16.06 1.82 7.96
C VAL A 107 -16.47 0.45 7.42
N LEU A 108 -16.30 -0.62 8.19
CA LEU A 108 -16.69 -1.98 7.77
C LEU A 108 -18.18 -2.08 7.44
N ASP A 109 -19.05 -1.48 8.25
CA ASP A 109 -20.49 -1.52 8.03
C ASP A 109 -20.88 -0.73 6.77
N VAL A 110 -20.21 0.40 6.51
CA VAL A 110 -20.41 1.16 5.27
C VAL A 110 -19.92 0.37 4.05
N LEU A 111 -18.77 -0.30 4.15
CA LEU A 111 -18.24 -1.14 3.06
C LEU A 111 -19.19 -2.30 2.73
N ARG A 112 -19.75 -2.97 3.74
CA ARG A 112 -20.77 -4.03 3.56
C ARG A 112 -22.02 -3.50 2.88
N LYS A 113 -22.55 -2.36 3.35
CA LYS A 113 -23.72 -1.73 2.72
C LYS A 113 -23.45 -1.34 1.27
N MET A 114 -22.26 -0.81 0.96
CA MET A 114 -21.90 -0.48 -0.42
C MET A 114 -21.89 -1.72 -1.31
N GLN A 115 -21.42 -2.86 -0.80
CA GLN A 115 -21.45 -4.14 -1.51
C GLN A 115 -22.87 -4.60 -1.82
N GLU A 116 -23.78 -4.47 -0.84
CA GLU A 116 -25.19 -4.88 -0.97
C GLU A 116 -26.01 -3.98 -1.92
N CYS A 117 -25.51 -2.79 -2.25
CA CYS A 117 -26.24 -1.81 -3.07
C CYS A 117 -26.29 -2.16 -4.57
N TYR A 118 -25.65 -3.22 -5.03
CA TYR A 118 -25.64 -3.63 -6.44
C TYR A 118 -25.42 -5.15 -6.60
N GLU A 119 -25.81 -5.70 -7.75
CA GLU A 119 -25.47 -7.09 -8.12
C GLU A 119 -23.97 -7.19 -8.34
N ASN A 120 -23.32 -7.98 -7.51
CA ASN A 120 -21.94 -7.76 -7.13
C ASN A 120 -21.23 -9.11 -6.99
N GLU A 121 -20.14 -9.27 -7.72
CA GLU A 121 -19.12 -10.33 -7.52
C GLU A 121 -17.77 -9.70 -7.11
N ASP A 122 -17.76 -8.39 -6.85
CA ASP A 122 -16.56 -7.64 -6.48
C ASP A 122 -16.07 -8.08 -5.09
N THR A 123 -14.77 -7.98 -4.82
CA THR A 123 -14.21 -8.39 -3.52
C THR A 123 -13.60 -7.20 -2.79
N ILE A 124 -13.92 -7.05 -1.50
CA ILE A 124 -13.29 -6.06 -0.60
C ILE A 124 -12.58 -6.81 0.53
N LEU A 125 -11.27 -6.61 0.65
CA LEU A 125 -10.44 -7.18 1.70
C LEU A 125 -10.02 -6.09 2.68
N VAL A 126 -10.22 -6.37 3.97
CA VAL A 126 -9.84 -5.46 5.06
C VAL A 126 -8.91 -6.24 5.99
N LEU A 127 -7.61 -5.91 5.92
CA LEU A 127 -6.55 -6.60 6.65
C LEU A 127 -6.02 -5.71 7.77
N PRO A 128 -6.30 -6.00 9.05
CA PRO A 128 -5.63 -5.34 10.16
C PRO A 128 -4.16 -5.78 10.19
N VAL A 129 -3.25 -4.84 10.45
CA VAL A 129 -1.81 -5.11 10.50
C VAL A 129 -1.20 -4.52 11.77
N GLY A 130 -0.28 -5.30 12.36
CA GLY A 130 0.55 -4.86 13.47
C GLY A 130 1.59 -3.82 13.03
N GLU A 131 2.16 -3.08 13.99
CA GLU A 131 3.23 -2.12 13.71
C GLU A 131 4.52 -2.79 13.28
N ASP A 132 4.85 -3.89 13.94
CA ASP A 132 5.96 -4.78 13.63
C ASP A 132 5.94 -5.21 12.15
N MET A 133 4.77 -5.62 11.65
CA MET A 133 4.60 -6.01 10.24
C MET A 133 4.72 -4.84 9.27
N LEU A 134 4.37 -3.62 9.70
CA LEU A 134 4.55 -2.43 8.87
C LEU A 134 6.01 -2.07 8.69
N ASN A 135 6.83 -2.28 9.73
CA ASN A 135 8.27 -2.06 9.68
C ASN A 135 8.98 -3.05 8.72
N SER A 136 8.35 -4.18 8.40
CA SER A 136 8.88 -5.13 7.40
C SER A 136 8.21 -4.98 6.03
N LEU A 137 7.44 -3.92 5.79
CA LEU A 137 6.73 -3.77 4.54
C LEU A 137 7.71 -3.50 3.39
N THR A 138 7.88 -4.48 2.52
CA THR A 138 8.65 -4.37 1.28
C THR A 138 7.74 -3.99 0.10
N CYS A 139 8.11 -2.96 -0.66
CA CYS A 139 7.44 -2.60 -1.90
C CYS A 139 8.31 -2.95 -3.11
N ILE A 140 7.80 -3.74 -4.06
CA ILE A 140 8.53 -4.15 -5.28
C ILE A 140 7.85 -3.52 -6.51
N GLY A 141 8.59 -2.80 -7.35
CA GLY A 141 8.03 -2.15 -8.54
C GLY A 141 9.00 -1.27 -9.32
N LYS A 142 8.49 -0.45 -10.26
CA LYS A 142 9.31 0.46 -11.08
C LYS A 142 10.13 1.40 -10.17
N LEU A 143 11.41 1.06 -10.06
CA LEU A 143 12.51 1.85 -9.47
C LEU A 143 12.41 2.16 -7.98
N PHE A 144 11.91 1.24 -7.15
CA PHE A 144 12.18 1.32 -5.71
C PHE A 144 11.89 -0.01 -5.00
N GLU A 145 12.85 -0.47 -4.19
CA GLU A 145 12.62 -1.41 -3.10
C GLU A 145 12.61 -0.58 -1.82
N LEU A 146 11.43 -0.31 -1.27
CA LEU A 146 11.32 0.37 0.01
C LEU A 146 11.27 -0.69 1.11
N GLU A 147 12.30 -0.75 1.93
CA GLU A 147 12.21 -1.40 3.23
C GLU A 147 11.89 -0.32 4.26
N LEU A 148 10.72 -0.41 4.89
CA LEU A 148 10.30 0.56 5.89
C LEU A 148 11.08 0.33 7.19
N MET A 149 12.33 0.78 7.29
CA MET A 149 13.02 0.82 8.58
C MET A 149 12.40 1.90 9.48
N THR A 150 11.21 1.63 10.01
CA THR A 150 10.63 2.40 11.11
C THR A 150 11.44 2.04 12.35
N ALA A 151 12.57 2.74 12.49
CA ALA A 151 13.55 2.53 13.53
C ALA A 151 12.86 2.46 14.89
N HIS A 152 13.12 1.37 15.61
CA HIS A 152 12.98 1.38 17.05
C HIS A 152 13.89 2.49 17.58
N LYS A 153 13.34 3.37 18.43
CA LYS A 153 14.17 4.25 19.25
C LYS A 153 14.97 3.32 20.16
N HIS A 154 16.24 3.07 19.82
CA HIS A 154 17.18 2.54 20.79
C HIS A 154 17.29 3.58 21.90
N THR A 155 16.68 3.30 23.06
CA THR A 155 16.97 4.04 24.28
C THR A 155 18.40 3.74 24.66
N LEU A 156 19.31 4.66 24.33
CA LEU A 156 20.67 4.65 24.88
C LEU A 156 20.56 5.07 26.35
N PHE A 157 20.89 4.15 27.26
CA PHE A 157 21.19 4.51 28.64
C PHE A 157 22.64 5.00 28.66
N PHE A 158 22.84 6.22 29.15
CA PHE A 158 24.15 6.80 29.46
C PHE A 158 24.35 6.77 30.97
#